data_AF-A0A937WYQ4-F1
#
_entry.id   AF-A0A937WYQ4-F1
#
_cell.length_a   1.000
_cell.length_b   1.000
_cell.length_c   1.000
_cell.angle_alpha   90.00
_cell.angle_beta   90.00
_cell.angle_gamma   90.00
#
_symmetry.space_group_name_H-M   'P 1'
#
loop_
_entity.id
_entity.type
_entity.pdbx_description
1 polymer ?
#
loop_
_entity_poly.entity_id
_entity_poly.type
_entity_poly.pdbx_seq_one_letter_code
_entity_poly.pdbx_strand_id
1 'polypeptide(L)' 'MKDWLLRIGHHVSVRLYDGRAFSGFLLDISGEILEVREAEPGDWNSLGGEHIHFSFPEIRAAFDNSLEEQIV' A
#
# COMPACT_ATOMS: atom_id res chain seq x y z
N MET A 1 5.94 -12.88 3.49
CA MET A 1 4.74 -12.42 4.22
C MET A 1 5.07 -11.74 5.55
N LYS A 2 5.89 -12.34 6.44
CA LYS A 2 6.24 -11.70 7.74
C LYS A 2 6.80 -10.27 7.62
N ASP A 3 7.55 -9.97 6.58
CA ASP A 3 8.18 -8.65 6.41
C ASP A 3 7.20 -7.54 6.06
N TRP A 4 6.06 -7.88 5.46
CA TRP A 4 5.06 -6.89 5.06
C TRP A 4 4.15 -6.44 6.22
N LEU A 5 3.94 -7.29 7.22
CA LEU A 5 3.24 -6.89 8.46
C LEU A 5 3.99 -5.79 9.21
N LEU A 6 5.32 -5.73 9.07
CA LEU A 6 6.15 -4.66 9.63
C LEU A 6 6.05 -3.34 8.85
N ARG A 7 5.34 -3.34 7.70
CA ARG A 7 5.13 -2.16 6.85
C ARG A 7 3.74 -1.54 7.04
N ILE A 8 2.93 -2.03 7.97
CA ILE A 8 1.66 -1.39 8.32
C ILE A 8 1.94 0.08 8.70
N GLY A 9 1.17 1.00 8.11
CA GLY A 9 1.35 2.45 8.19
C GLY A 9 2.30 3.04 7.16
N HIS A 10 3.04 2.23 6.39
CA HIS A 10 3.93 2.73 5.35
C HIS A 10 3.15 3.13 4.10
N HIS A 11 3.69 4.09 3.35
CA HIS A 11 3.16 4.46 2.05
C HIS A 11 3.64 3.43 1.01
N VAL A 12 2.71 2.78 0.33
CA VAL A 12 2.97 1.67 -0.59
C VAL A 12 2.37 1.95 -1.96
N SER A 13 2.94 1.33 -2.99
CA SER A 13 2.41 1.32 -4.36
C SER A 13 2.02 -0.10 -4.75
N VAL A 14 0.80 -0.30 -5.24
CA VAL A 14 0.28 -1.58 -5.71
C VAL A 14 0.06 -1.54 -7.22
N ARG A 15 0.57 -2.53 -7.95
CA ARG A 15 0.36 -2.71 -9.39
C ARG A 15 -0.41 -4.00 -9.63
N LEU A 16 -1.49 -3.92 -10.39
CA LEU A 16 -2.35 -5.06 -10.70
C LEU A 16 -1.99 -5.68 -12.06
N TYR A 17 -2.41 -6.93 -12.28
CA TYR A 17 -2.23 -7.61 -13.56
C TYR A 17 -3.02 -6.99 -14.72
N ASP A 18 -4.15 -6.34 -14.42
CA ASP A 18 -4.97 -5.63 -15.41
C ASP A 18 -4.37 -4.28 -15.87
N GLY A 19 -3.22 -3.90 -15.32
CA GLY A 19 -2.48 -2.68 -15.66
C GLY A 19 -2.82 -1.47 -14.80
N ARG A 20 -3.80 -1.55 -13.90
CA ARG A 20 -4.08 -0.47 -12.94
C ARG A 20 -2.99 -0.39 -11.86
N ALA A 21 -2.79 0.81 -11.33
CA ALA A 21 -1.87 1.06 -10.24
C ALA A 21 -2.52 1.98 -9.20
N PHE A 22 -2.16 1.77 -7.95
CA PHE A 22 -2.69 2.50 -6.79
C PHE A 22 -1.53 2.82 -5.83
N SER A 23 -1.67 3.90 -5.08
CA SER A 23 -0.73 4.27 -4.02
C SER A 23 -1.49 4.76 -2.80
N GLY A 24 -1.01 4.42 -1.62
CA GLY A 24 -1.66 4.78 -0.37
C GLY A 24 -0.96 4.21 0.85
N PHE A 25 -1.59 4.28 2.01
CA PHE A 25 -1.03 3.71 3.24
C PHE A 25 -1.51 2.29 3.48
N LEU A 26 -0.57 1.37 3.71
CA LEU A 26 -0.87 0.00 4.07
C LEU A 26 -1.52 -0.04 5.45
N LEU A 27 -2.73 -0.60 5.56
CA LEU A 27 -3.47 -0.67 6.83
C LEU A 27 -3.42 -2.06 7.46
N ASP A 28 -3.64 -3.09 6.65
CA ASP A 28 -3.69 -4.47 7.12
C ASP A 28 -3.24 -5.46 6.04
N ILE A 29 -2.80 -6.62 6.50
CA ILE A 29 -2.57 -7.80 5.67
C ILE A 29 -3.14 -9.01 6.41
N SER A 30 -4.30 -9.48 5.93
CA SER A 30 -5.02 -10.60 6.51
C SER A 30 -5.30 -11.66 5.46
N GLY A 31 -4.76 -12.87 5.68
CA GLY A 31 -4.88 -13.98 4.73
C GLY A 31 -4.24 -13.66 3.39
N GLU A 32 -5.07 -13.54 2.34
CA GLU A 32 -4.65 -13.20 0.97
C GLU A 32 -5.07 -11.78 0.57
N ILE A 33 -5.44 -10.92 1.53
CA ILE A 33 -5.91 -9.57 1.28
C ILE A 33 -4.85 -8.57 1.75
N LEU A 34 -4.64 -7.54 0.93
CA LEU A 34 -3.89 -6.33 1.24
C LEU A 34 -4.86 -5.14 1.32
N GLU A 35 -4.96 -4.50 2.47
CA GLU A 35 -5.79 -3.31 2.65
C GLU A 35 -4.94 -2.05 2.58
N VAL A 36 -5.31 -1.13 1.68
CA VAL A 36 -4.63 0.16 1.50
C VAL A 36 -5.66 1.27 1.57
N ARG A 37 -5.37 2.29 2.38
CA ARG A 37 -6.09 3.56 2.35
C ARG A 37 -5.49 4.43 1.25
N GLU A 38 -6.30 4.86 0.30
CA GLU A 38 -5.88 5.85 -0.69
C GLU A 38 -5.40 7.12 0.01
N ALA A 39 -4.27 7.66 -0.44
CA ALA A 39 -3.69 8.88 0.10
C ALA A 39 -3.60 9.94 -0.99
N GLU A 40 -4.20 11.11 -0.76
CA GLU A 40 -3.94 12.28 -1.59
C GLU A 40 -2.56 12.89 -1.22
N PRO A 41 -1.92 13.62 -2.15
CA PRO A 41 -0.71 14.37 -1.82
C PRO A 41 -0.94 15.34 -0.65
N GLY A 42 -0.19 15.15 0.45
CA GLY A 42 -0.32 15.96 1.66
C GLY A 42 -1.16 15.32 2.79
N ASP A 43 -1.71 14.13 2.58
CA ASP A 43 -2.69 13.48 3.45
C ASP A 43 -2.08 12.64 4.61
N TRP A 44 -0.93 13.06 5.13
CA TRP A 44 -0.08 12.30 6.06
C TRP A 44 -0.71 12.06 7.45
N ASN A 45 -1.69 12.86 7.85
CA ASN A 45 -2.36 12.78 9.16
C ASN A 45 -3.89 12.60 9.05
N SER A 46 -4.39 12.32 7.85
CA SER A 46 -5.83 12.14 7.65
C SER A 46 -6.26 10.71 7.93
N LEU A 47 -7.36 10.58 8.65
CA LEU A 47 -8.10 9.32 8.81
C LEU A 47 -9.18 9.16 7.73
N GLY A 48 -9.32 10.12 6.81
CA GLY A 48 -10.22 10.05 5.66
C GLY A 48 -9.57 9.30 4.49
N GLY A 49 -10.37 8.88 3.49
CA GLY A 49 -9.88 8.20 2.30
C GLY A 49 -10.60 6.88 2.05
N GLU A 50 -10.59 6.42 0.80
CA GLU A 50 -11.19 5.13 0.44
C GLU A 50 -10.28 3.98 0.87
N HIS A 51 -10.88 2.95 1.48
CA HIS A 51 -10.20 1.72 1.85
C HIS A 51 -10.34 0.73 0.70
N ILE A 52 -9.23 0.43 0.05
CA ILE A 52 -9.17 -0.45 -1.10
C ILE A 52 -8.59 -1.79 -0.66
N HIS A 53 -9.30 -2.86 -0.97
CA HIS A 53 -8.87 -4.22 -0.69
C HIS A 53 -8.38 -4.87 -1.98
N PHE A 54 -7.15 -5.37 -1.96
CA PHE A 54 -6.56 -6.09 -3.08
C PHE A 54 -6.34 -7.55 -2.70
N SER A 55 -6.82 -8.47 -3.51
CA SER A 55 -6.49 -9.89 -3.34
C SER A 55 -5.09 -10.13 -3.92
N PHE A 56 -4.23 -10.86 -3.21
CA PHE A 56 -2.88 -11.18 -3.69
C PHE A 56 -2.81 -11.77 -5.11
N PRO A 57 -3.76 -12.62 -5.56
CA PRO A 57 -3.78 -13.10 -6.94
C PRO A 57 -3.95 -11.99 -8.00
N GLU A 58 -4.51 -10.84 -7.63
CA GLU A 58 -4.73 -9.68 -8.51
C GLU A 58 -3.48 -8.79 -8.58
N ILE A 59 -2.63 -8.86 -7.56
CA ILE A 59 -1.44 -8.03 -7.41
C ILE A 59 -0.30 -8.62 -8.24
N ARG A 60 0.18 -7.84 -9.21
CA ARG A 60 1.39 -8.15 -9.97
C ARG A 60 2.65 -7.79 -9.17
N ALA A 61 2.63 -6.64 -8.48
CA ALA A 61 3.74 -6.19 -7.64
C ALA A 61 3.26 -5.18 -6.59
N ALA A 62 3.91 -5.15 -5.43
CA ALA A 62 3.73 -4.12 -4.40
C ALA A 62 5.09 -3.59 -3.94
N PHE A 63 5.17 -2.29 -3.68
CA PHE A 63 6.40 -1.60 -3.29
C PHE A 63 6.16 -0.79 -2.02
N ASP A 64 7.11 -0.81 -1.10
CA ASP A 64 7.15 0.12 0.02
C ASP A 64 7.91 1.37 -0.40
N ASN A 65 7.20 2.49 -0.49
CA ASN A 65 7.75 3.79 -0.90
C ASN A 65 8.41 4.53 0.27
N SER A 66 8.22 4.08 1.52
CA SER A 66 8.79 4.71 2.72
C SER A 66 10.29 4.42 2.91
N LEU A 67 10.89 3.58 2.06
CA LEU A 67 12.32 3.25 2.10
C LEU A 67 13.21 4.15 1.24
N GLU A 68 12.67 5.12 0.50
CA GLU A 68 13.44 6.02 -0.38
C GLU A 68 13.72 7.41 0.23
N GLU A 69 14.09 7.49 1.51
CA GLU A 69 14.85 8.64 2.03
C GLU A 69 16.29 8.23 2.40
N GLN A 70 17.07 7.84 1.39
CA GLN A 70 18.50 8.16 1.40
C GLN A 70 18.70 9.40 0.55
N ILE A 71 18.63 10.57 1.19
CA ILE A 71 19.13 11.81 0.61
C ILE A 71 20.64 11.60 0.41
N VAL A 72 21.08 11.54 -0.86
CA VAL A 72 22.49 11.49 -1.27
C VAL A 72 23.09 12.89 -1.24
#